data_AF-A0AAU7F9I8-F1
#
_entry.id   AF-A0AAU7F9I8-F1
#
_cell.length_a   1.000
_cell.length_b   1.000
_cell.length_c   1.000
_cell.angle_alpha   90.00
_cell.angle_beta   90.00
_cell.angle_gamma   90.00
#
_symmetry.space_group_name_H-M   'P 1'
#
loop_
_entity.id
_entity.type
_entity.pdbx_description
1 polymer ?
#
loop_
_entity_poly.entity_id
_entity_poly.type
_entity_poly.pdbx_seq_one_letter_code
_entity_poly.pdbx_strand_id
1 'polypeptide(L)' 'MIARTDKLDDLKKSVILTLQAGSYDAKKDYFLILRDVDSKVEILRHALKIDLALANDF' A
#
# COMPACT_ATOMS: atom_id res chain seq x y z
N MET A 1 6.59 1.12 -35.50
CA MET A 1 6.50 2.19 -34.49
C MET A 1 6.23 1.52 -33.15
N ILE A 2 7.27 1.27 -32.36
CA ILE A 2 7.17 0.55 -31.08
C ILE A 2 6.76 1.61 -30.04
N ALA A 3 5.58 1.46 -29.45
CA ALA A 3 5.06 2.38 -28.45
C ALA A 3 6.02 2.43 -27.25
N ARG A 4 6.57 3.61 -27.04
CA ARG A 4 7.51 3.95 -25.97
C ARG A 4 6.87 3.72 -24.60
N THR A 5 7.47 2.85 -23.82
CA THR A 5 7.12 2.45 -22.45
C THR A 5 7.36 3.56 -21.41
N ASP A 6 7.75 4.77 -21.82
CA ASP A 6 8.15 5.87 -20.95
C ASP A 6 7.00 6.48 -20.13
N LYS A 7 5.74 6.17 -20.45
CA LYS A 7 4.55 6.70 -19.74
C LYS A 7 4.02 5.83 -18.62
N LEU A 8 4.42 4.56 -18.55
CA LEU A 8 3.88 3.64 -17.55
C LEU A 8 4.53 3.85 -16.17
N ASP A 9 5.76 4.34 -16.13
CA ASP A 9 6.44 4.63 -14.87
C ASP A 9 5.91 5.88 -14.17
N ASP A 10 5.47 6.90 -14.93
CA ASP A 10 4.87 8.13 -14.38
C ASP A 10 3.52 7.89 -13.68
N LEU A 11 2.83 6.80 -14.06
CA LEU A 11 1.57 6.37 -13.44
C LEU A 11 1.78 5.62 -12.11
N LYS A 12 3.02 5.30 -11.74
CA LYS A 12 3.30 4.65 -10.44
C LYS A 12 3.16 5.68 -9.32
N LYS A 13 2.11 5.53 -8.53
CA LYS A 13 1.98 6.22 -7.24
C LYS A 13 2.57 5.33 -6.15
N SER A 14 3.68 5.77 -5.55
CA SER A 14 4.28 5.12 -4.39
C SER A 14 3.98 5.92 -3.13
N VAL A 15 3.72 5.23 -2.03
CA VAL A 15 3.50 5.82 -0.70
C VAL A 15 4.37 5.08 0.31
N ILE A 16 4.98 5.81 1.23
CA ILE A 16 5.69 5.25 2.38
C ILE A 16 4.76 5.33 3.59
N LEU A 17 4.52 4.20 4.24
CA LEU A 17 3.66 4.11 5.41
C LEU A 17 4.48 3.60 6.59
N THR A 18 4.45 4.33 7.70
CA THR A 18 5.01 3.86 8.96
C THR A 18 3.94 3.06 9.69
N LEU A 19 4.24 1.79 9.98
CA LEU A 19 3.39 0.94 10.80
C LEU A 19 3.72 1.14 12.27
N GLN A 20 2.70 1.06 13.13
CA GLN A 20 2.89 1.06 14.58
C GLN A 20 3.64 -0.22 14.99
N ALA A 21 4.58 -0.14 15.94
CA ALA A 21 5.22 -1.34 16.44
C ALA A 21 4.18 -2.27 17.10
N GLY A 22 4.23 -3.57 16.78
CA GLY A 22 3.32 -4.56 17.32
C GLY A 22 3.31 -5.89 16.57
N SER A 23 2.49 -6.81 17.04
CA SER A 23 2.30 -8.12 16.41
C SER A 23 1.29 -8.01 15.27
N TYR A 24 1.77 -8.18 14.05
CA TYR A 24 0.93 -8.30 12.85
C TYR A 24 0.79 -9.77 12.47
N ASP A 25 -0.46 -10.24 12.41
CA ASP A 25 -0.76 -11.59 11.95
C ASP A 25 -0.77 -11.64 10.42
N ALA A 26 0.02 -12.52 9.81
CA ALA A 26 0.15 -12.64 8.36
C ALA A 26 -1.09 -13.26 7.67
N LYS A 27 -1.98 -13.90 8.43
CA LYS A 27 -3.23 -14.49 7.91
C LYS A 27 -4.39 -13.51 7.95
N LYS A 28 -4.23 -12.38 8.65
CA LYS A 28 -5.22 -11.31 8.71
C LYS A 28 -5.22 -10.52 7.41
N ASP A 29 -6.41 -10.22 6.92
CA ASP A 29 -6.60 -9.31 5.80
C ASP A 29 -6.35 -7.86 6.25
N TYR A 30 -5.33 -7.22 5.67
CA TYR A 30 -5.10 -5.78 5.83
C TYR A 30 -5.50 -5.05 4.55
N PHE A 31 -5.87 -3.78 4.71
CA PHE A 31 -6.28 -2.93 3.60
C PHE A 31 -5.71 -1.53 3.76
N LEU A 32 -5.21 -0.98 2.65
CA LEU A 32 -4.96 0.44 2.51
C LEU A 32 -6.23 1.11 2.03
N ILE A 33 -6.80 1.99 2.85
CA ILE A 33 -8.03 2.73 2.53
C ILE A 33 -7.68 4.20 2.30
N LEU A 34 -7.95 4.69 1.10
CA LEU A 34 -7.96 6.12 0.81
C LEU A 34 -9.35 6.67 1.14
N ARG A 35 -9.41 7.68 2.00
CA ARG A 35 -10.66 8.35 2.34
C ARG A 35 -10.58 9.83 2.01
N ASP A 36 -11.71 10.37 1.57
CA ASP A 36 -11.91 11.81 1.53
C ASP A 36 -11.80 12.40 2.94
N VAL A 37 -11.16 13.56 3.08
CA VAL A 37 -10.87 14.16 4.39
C VAL A 37 -12.14 14.67 5.05
N ASP A 38 -13.06 15.23 4.26
CA ASP A 38 -14.27 15.90 4.74
C ASP A 38 -15.41 14.90 4.96
N SER A 39 -15.76 14.14 3.93
CA SER A 39 -16.89 13.19 3.95
C SER A 39 -16.55 11.85 4.58
N LYS A 40 -15.26 11.54 4.79
CA LYS A 40 -14.75 10.23 5.24
C LYS A 40 -15.15 9.06 4.33
N VAL A 41 -15.66 9.33 3.14
CA VAL A 41 -16.04 8.32 2.15
C VAL A 41 -14.79 7.59 1.68
N GLU A 42 -14.87 6.26 1.59
CA GLU A 42 -13.81 5.44 1.01
C GLU A 42 -13.77 5.63 -0.51
N ILE A 43 -12.66 6.16 -1.00
CA ILE A 43 -12.41 6.39 -2.43
C ILE A 43 -11.75 5.16 -3.04
N LEU A 44 -10.83 4.53 -2.29
CA LEU A 44 -10.06 3.38 -2.78
C LEU A 44 -9.77 2.41 -1.63
N ARG A 45 -9.84 1.12 -1.95
CA ARG A 45 -9.44 0.02 -1.07
C ARG A 45 -8.45 -0.87 -1.81
N HIS A 46 -7.28 -1.04 -1.23
CA HIS A 46 -6.27 -1.95 -1.75
C HIS A 46 -5.93 -3.01 -0.70
N ALA A 47 -5.98 -4.29 -1.06
CA ALA A 47 -5.56 -5.35 -0.16
C ALA A 47 -4.04 -5.28 0.05
N LEU A 48 -3.62 -5.35 1.30
CA LEU A 48 -2.22 -5.30 1.73
C LEU A 48 -1.89 -6.59 2.48
N LYS A 49 -0.74 -7.19 2.17
CA LYS A 49 -0.16 -8.25 2.98
C LYS A 49 1.02 -7.68 3.73
N ILE A 50 1.00 -7.81 5.05
CA ILE A 50 2.15 -7.48 5.90
C ILE A 50 2.95 -8.77 6.07
N ASP A 51 4.03 -8.90 5.29
CA ASP A 51 4.97 -9.99 5.45
C ASP A 51 6.01 -9.61 6.52
N LEU A 52 5.92 -10.25 7.68
CA LEU A 52 6.79 -9.95 8.83
C LEU A 52 8.16 -10.65 8.73
N ALA A 53 8.40 -11.45 7.68
CA ALA A 53 9.66 -12.19 7.55
C ALA A 53 10.89 -11.29 7.35
N LEU A 54 10.68 -10.01 7.01
CA LEU A 54 11.74 -9.01 6.82
C LEU A 54 12.01 -8.11 8.05
N ALA A 55 11.22 -8.21 9.13
CA ALA A 55 11.27 -7.26 10.24
C ALA A 55 12.14 -7.69 11.43
N ASN A 56 12.79 -8.86 11.37
CA ASN A 56 13.55 -9.45 12.49
C ASN A 56 15.07 -9.49 12.29
N ASP A 57 15.63 -8.70 11.35
CA ASP A 57 17.08 -8.63 11.10
C ASP A 57 17.66 -7.21 11.29
N PHE A 58 17.18 -6.48 12.29
CA PHE A 58 17.78 -5.20 12.74
C PHE A 58 17.92 -5.14 14.26
#